data_AF-A0A522EFR7-F1
#
_entry.id   AF-A0A522EFR7-F1
#
_cell.length_a   1.000
_cell.length_b   1.000
_cell.length_c   1.000
_cell.angle_alpha   90.00
_cell.angle_beta   90.00
_cell.angle_gamma   90.00
#
_symmetry.space_group_name_H-M   'P 1'
#
loop_
_entity.id
_entity.type
_entity.pdbx_description
1 polymer ?
#
loop_
_entity_poly.entity_id
_entity_poly.type
_entity_poly.pdbx_seq_one_letter_code
_entity_poly.pdbx_strand_id
1 'polypeptide(L)'
;MTPKYTPLKDHDTPIKVLFTGYLCTVGIGYFFALMQILFTHGMADGQFGLSVDDIVYSYYGNRSGTVLETKLNGSMKDNASAQERFDIIKWVRDGADIDDYKDDGIDKIIEARCVMCHNESASGIPNFKEFEPLKALTSQDEGATFASLTRVSHIHLFGISFIFMFVGLIFSFAETTTNQYKCIAIGMPYAFLIADILSWWLTKVHPMFAWLVIFAGMGMGVSFMFMWVTSILEMWLFKPVFLNGIGSKYLEWRDSPDASAVDRLLLALKALAAQAKPLAAFVTEQWLTRAWPIIKGWLKK
;
A
#
# COMPACT_ATOMS: atom_id res chain seq x y z
N MET A 1 12.94 -29.08 29.10
CA MET A 1 12.77 -27.64 29.40
C MET A 1 11.29 -27.31 29.33
N THR A 2 10.68 -26.97 30.46
CA THR A 2 9.31 -26.44 30.54
C THR A 2 9.27 -25.12 29.76
N PRO A 3 8.24 -24.89 28.91
CA PRO A 3 8.06 -23.59 28.28
C PRO A 3 7.92 -22.52 29.37
N LYS A 4 8.64 -21.40 29.27
CA LYS A 4 8.52 -20.27 30.21
C LYS A 4 7.21 -19.47 30.04
N TYR A 5 6.40 -19.80 29.03
CA TYR A 5 5.17 -19.11 28.65
C TYR A 5 4.16 -20.11 28.08
N THR A 6 2.87 -19.75 28.09
CA THR A 6 1.78 -20.52 27.47
C THR A 6 1.82 -20.32 25.94
N PRO A 7 1.92 -21.38 25.13
CA PRO A 7 1.87 -21.28 23.67
C PRO A 7 0.53 -20.75 23.14
N LEU A 8 0.54 -20.19 21.91
CA LEU A 8 -0.66 -19.67 21.25
C LEU A 8 -1.82 -20.68 21.16
N LYS A 9 -1.52 -21.95 20.89
CA LYS A 9 -2.52 -23.03 20.81
C LYS A 9 -3.15 -23.38 22.16
N ASP A 10 -2.48 -23.08 23.28
CA ASP A 10 -2.87 -23.51 24.63
C ASP A 10 -3.54 -22.37 25.44
N HIS A 11 -3.67 -21.17 24.86
CA HIS A 11 -4.40 -20.06 25.48
C HIS A 11 -5.92 -20.28 25.50
N ASP A 12 -6.58 -19.71 26.51
CA ASP A 12 -8.04 -19.71 26.61
C ASP A 12 -8.71 -18.96 25.44
N THR A 13 -9.93 -19.37 25.11
CA THR A 13 -10.73 -18.81 24.01
C THR A 13 -10.82 -17.28 24.03
N PRO A 14 -11.02 -16.58 25.17
CA PRO A 14 -11.08 -15.11 25.18
C PRO A 14 -9.79 -14.45 24.68
N ILE A 15 -8.62 -14.98 25.03
CA ILE A 15 -7.32 -14.46 24.57
C ILE A 15 -7.15 -14.73 23.08
N LYS A 16 -7.49 -15.94 22.61
CA LYS A 16 -7.45 -16.28 21.18
C LYS A 16 -8.35 -15.36 20.35
N VAL A 17 -9.56 -15.06 20.84
CA VAL A 17 -10.49 -14.11 20.20
C VAL A 17 -9.90 -12.70 20.18
N LEU A 18 -9.31 -12.23 21.28
CA LEU A 18 -8.65 -10.91 21.34
C LEU A 18 -7.52 -10.80 20.31
N PHE A 19 -6.59 -11.76 20.31
CA PHE A 19 -5.44 -11.76 19.40
C PHE A 19 -5.87 -11.89 17.94
N THR A 20 -6.84 -12.76 17.66
CA THR A 20 -7.38 -12.93 16.30
C THR A 20 -8.10 -11.69 15.82
N GLY A 21 -8.93 -11.07 16.67
CA GLY A 21 -9.62 -9.83 16.33
C GLY A 21 -8.65 -8.69 15.98
N TYR A 22 -7.58 -8.55 16.77
CA TYR A 22 -6.51 -7.60 16.48
C TYR A 22 -5.80 -7.91 15.16
N LEU A 23 -5.34 -9.15 14.96
CA LEU A 23 -4.62 -9.57 13.75
C LEU A 23 -5.47 -9.43 12.49
N CYS A 24 -6.76 -9.76 12.54
CA CYS A 24 -7.69 -9.57 11.41
C CYS A 24 -7.87 -8.09 11.08
N THR A 25 -8.05 -7.24 12.10
CA THR A 25 -8.22 -5.79 11.91
C THR A 25 -6.98 -5.17 11.28
N VAL A 26 -5.78 -5.52 11.78
CA VAL A 26 -4.51 -5.06 11.21
C VAL A 26 -4.31 -5.61 9.79
N GLY A 27 -4.66 -6.87 9.53
CA GLY A 27 -4.59 -7.47 8.20
C GLY A 27 -5.46 -6.74 7.17
N ILE A 28 -6.69 -6.38 7.54
CA ILE A 28 -7.57 -5.54 6.72
C ILE A 28 -6.95 -4.15 6.53
N GLY A 29 -6.46 -3.52 7.60
CA GLY A 29 -5.77 -2.23 7.53
C GLY A 29 -4.58 -2.24 6.59
N TYR A 30 -3.79 -3.32 6.58
CA TYR A 30 -2.66 -3.50 5.66
C TYR A 30 -3.12 -3.56 4.20
N PHE A 31 -4.23 -4.25 3.91
CA PHE A 31 -4.82 -4.27 2.56
C PHE A 31 -5.25 -2.85 2.11
N PHE A 32 -5.93 -2.10 2.97
CA PHE A 32 -6.30 -0.72 2.66
C PHE A 32 -5.08 0.20 2.49
N ALA A 33 -4.00 -0.04 3.23
CA ALA A 33 -2.74 0.69 3.04
C ALA A 33 -2.12 0.43 1.66
N LEU A 34 -2.11 -0.83 1.20
CA LEU A 34 -1.64 -1.15 -0.16
C LEU A 34 -2.51 -0.49 -1.24
N MET A 35 -3.83 -0.48 -1.04
CA MET A 35 -4.77 0.19 -1.93
C MET A 35 -4.55 1.70 -1.95
N GLN A 36 -4.30 2.31 -0.79
CA GLN A 36 -3.95 3.72 -0.68
C GLN A 36 -2.66 4.05 -1.43
N ILE A 37 -1.62 3.21 -1.32
CA ILE A 37 -0.36 3.38 -2.06
C ILE A 37 -0.62 3.34 -3.57
N LEU A 38 -1.38 2.35 -4.05
CA LEU A 38 -1.74 2.23 -5.45
C LEU A 38 -2.49 3.47 -5.97
N PHE A 39 -3.46 4.01 -5.23
CA PHE A 39 -4.21 5.18 -5.68
C PHE A 39 -3.47 6.51 -5.49
N THR A 40 -2.54 6.59 -4.53
CA THR A 40 -1.80 7.83 -4.26
C THR A 40 -0.57 7.97 -5.17
N HIS A 41 0.13 6.87 -5.40
CA HIS A 41 1.40 6.86 -6.13
C HIS A 41 1.31 6.17 -7.48
N GLY A 42 0.39 5.22 -7.66
CA GLY A 42 0.39 4.31 -8.81
C GLY A 42 -0.15 4.86 -10.12
N MET A 43 -0.16 6.17 -10.26
CA MET A 43 -0.49 6.93 -11.48
C MET A 43 0.44 8.14 -11.62
N ALA A 44 1.54 8.20 -10.86
CA ALA A 44 2.44 9.35 -10.84
C ALA A 44 3.29 9.42 -12.11
N ASP A 45 3.64 8.26 -12.70
CA ASP A 45 4.29 8.14 -14.01
C ASP A 45 3.29 8.16 -15.21
N GLY A 46 1.98 8.20 -14.92
CA GLY A 46 0.92 8.21 -15.93
C GLY A 46 0.49 6.83 -16.46
N GLN A 47 0.99 5.74 -15.87
CA GLN A 47 0.53 4.37 -16.07
C GLN A 47 -0.08 3.83 -14.77
N PHE A 48 -1.07 2.95 -14.89
CA PHE A 48 -1.64 2.29 -13.72
C PHE A 48 -0.71 1.17 -13.25
N GLY A 49 -0.14 1.29 -12.05
CA GLY A 49 0.78 0.31 -11.51
C GLY A 49 1.51 0.81 -10.27
N LEU A 50 2.54 0.11 -9.80
CA LEU A 50 3.51 0.69 -8.88
C LEU A 50 4.89 0.46 -9.49
N SER A 51 5.41 1.50 -10.14
CA SER A 51 6.73 1.50 -10.74
C SER A 51 7.74 2.19 -9.83
N VAL A 52 9.03 2.02 -10.15
CA VAL A 52 10.08 2.80 -9.49
C VAL A 52 9.94 4.28 -9.83
N ASP A 53 9.50 4.57 -11.05
CA ASP A 53 9.32 5.94 -11.54
C ASP A 53 8.19 6.65 -10.78
N ASP A 54 7.13 5.96 -10.39
CA ASP A 54 6.08 6.51 -9.53
C ASP A 54 6.63 7.04 -8.20
N ILE A 55 7.55 6.30 -7.59
CA ILE A 55 8.21 6.68 -6.34
C ILE A 55 9.14 7.88 -6.58
N VAL A 56 9.89 7.85 -7.68
CA VAL A 56 10.76 8.97 -8.08
C VAL A 56 9.93 10.24 -8.30
N TYR A 57 8.88 10.21 -9.11
CA TYR A 57 8.02 11.37 -9.33
C TYR A 57 7.34 11.85 -8.05
N SER A 58 6.94 10.94 -7.16
CA SER A 58 6.30 11.30 -5.90
C SER A 58 7.24 12.00 -4.91
N TYR A 59 8.47 11.52 -4.77
CA TYR A 59 9.41 12.03 -3.77
C TYR A 59 10.45 12.99 -4.33
N TYR A 60 11.09 12.67 -5.45
CA TYR A 60 12.12 13.51 -6.08
C TYR A 60 11.53 14.63 -6.95
N GLY A 61 10.37 14.35 -7.57
CA GLY A 61 9.70 15.24 -8.53
C GLY A 61 10.27 15.15 -9.95
N ASN A 62 9.56 15.72 -10.91
CA ASN A 62 10.06 15.90 -12.27
C ASN A 62 10.92 17.18 -12.40
N ARG A 63 12.24 17.05 -12.24
CA ARG A 63 13.16 18.20 -12.36
C ARG A 63 13.24 18.81 -13.76
N SER A 64 12.70 18.16 -14.78
CA SER A 64 12.68 18.68 -16.16
C SER A 64 11.33 19.29 -16.55
N GLY A 65 10.35 19.28 -15.64
CA GLY A 65 9.00 19.80 -15.89
C GLY A 65 8.44 20.51 -14.66
N THR A 66 7.15 20.82 -14.72
CA THR A 66 6.44 21.57 -13.68
C THR A 66 5.43 20.67 -12.97
N VAL A 67 4.97 21.08 -11.79
CA VAL A 67 3.96 20.32 -11.04
C VAL A 67 2.70 20.12 -11.88
N LEU A 68 2.25 21.19 -12.56
CA LEU A 68 1.07 21.15 -13.41
C LEU A 68 1.27 20.19 -14.60
N GLU A 69 2.43 20.21 -15.24
CA GLU A 69 2.76 19.30 -16.34
C GLU A 69 2.81 17.83 -15.88
N THR A 70 3.45 17.54 -14.74
CA THR A 70 3.48 16.19 -14.17
C THR A 70 2.06 15.68 -13.90
N LYS A 71 1.19 16.51 -13.32
CA LYS A 71 -0.20 16.12 -13.02
C LYS A 71 -1.03 15.88 -14.28
N LEU A 72 -0.90 16.71 -15.31
CA LEU A 72 -1.63 16.56 -16.58
C LEU A 72 -1.15 15.36 -17.41
N ASN A 73 0.07 14.88 -17.20
CA ASN A 73 0.57 13.63 -17.79
C ASN A 73 0.30 12.40 -16.92
N GLY A 74 0.13 12.59 -15.60
CA GLY A 74 -0.12 11.56 -14.61
C GLY A 74 -1.59 11.48 -14.16
N SER A 75 -1.82 11.65 -12.86
CA SER A 75 -3.12 11.44 -12.21
C SER A 75 -4.29 12.30 -12.72
N MET A 76 -4.03 13.42 -13.42
CA MET A 76 -5.06 14.32 -13.97
C MET A 76 -5.22 14.20 -15.49
N LYS A 77 -4.54 13.23 -16.12
CA LYS A 77 -4.54 13.01 -17.58
C LYS A 77 -5.93 12.87 -18.19
N ASP A 78 -6.85 12.20 -17.49
CA ASP A 78 -8.18 11.93 -18.03
C ASP A 78 -9.20 13.06 -17.79
N ASN A 79 -8.80 14.13 -17.08
CA ASN A 79 -9.68 15.26 -16.76
C ASN A 79 -9.73 16.36 -17.84
N ALA A 80 -8.88 16.25 -18.86
CA ALA A 80 -8.88 17.14 -20.01
C ALA A 80 -8.47 16.38 -21.28
N SER A 81 -9.00 16.80 -22.43
CA SER A 81 -8.66 16.20 -23.72
C SER A 81 -7.16 16.33 -24.03
N ALA A 82 -6.65 15.49 -24.92
CA ALA A 82 -5.24 15.57 -25.31
C ALA A 82 -4.84 16.95 -25.85
N GLN A 83 -5.74 17.63 -26.57
CA GLN A 83 -5.50 18.98 -27.07
C GLN A 83 -5.49 20.01 -25.94
N GLU A 84 -6.52 20.03 -25.09
CA GLU A 84 -6.60 20.96 -23.95
C GLU A 84 -5.37 20.83 -23.02
N ARG A 85 -4.91 19.59 -22.76
CA ARG A 85 -3.70 19.35 -21.97
C ARG A 85 -2.44 19.85 -22.67
N PHE A 86 -2.33 19.63 -23.98
CA PHE A 86 -1.20 20.13 -24.76
C PHE A 86 -1.13 21.66 -24.70
N ASP A 87 -2.27 22.34 -24.85
CA ASP A 87 -2.34 23.80 -24.82
C ASP A 87 -1.92 24.35 -23.44
N ILE A 88 -2.40 23.74 -22.34
CA ILE A 88 -1.97 24.11 -20.99
C ILE A 88 -0.48 23.87 -20.80
N ILE A 89 0.04 22.70 -21.19
CA ILE A 89 1.47 22.36 -21.03
C ILE A 89 2.35 23.29 -21.86
N LYS A 90 1.91 23.67 -23.05
CA LYS A 90 2.61 24.63 -23.90
C LYS A 90 2.69 26.00 -23.21
N TRP A 91 1.56 26.54 -22.76
CA TRP A 91 1.51 27.80 -22.02
C TRP A 91 2.43 27.79 -20.79
N VAL A 92 2.44 26.68 -20.04
CA VAL A 92 3.34 26.50 -18.90
C VAL A 92 4.81 26.58 -19.31
N ARG A 93 5.20 25.90 -20.41
CA ARG A 93 6.57 25.88 -20.92
C ARG A 93 7.01 27.22 -21.53
N ASP A 94 6.06 28.01 -22.00
CA ASP A 94 6.29 29.34 -22.58
C ASP A 94 6.42 30.44 -21.49
N GLY A 95 6.33 30.09 -20.20
CA GLY A 95 6.56 31.00 -19.06
C GLY A 95 5.32 31.27 -18.20
N ALA A 96 4.18 30.67 -18.57
CA ALA A 96 2.91 30.76 -17.86
C ALA A 96 2.40 32.20 -17.66
N ASP A 97 2.61 33.10 -18.62
CA ASP A 97 2.23 34.50 -18.49
C ASP A 97 0.71 34.68 -18.39
N ILE A 98 0.26 35.71 -17.65
CA ILE A 98 -1.17 35.96 -17.41
C ILE A 98 -1.88 36.53 -18.65
N ASP A 99 -1.16 37.24 -19.51
CA ASP A 99 -1.73 37.79 -20.75
C ASP A 99 -2.01 36.64 -21.72
N ASP A 100 -1.01 35.78 -21.95
CA ASP A 100 -1.15 34.55 -22.75
C ASP A 100 -2.21 33.59 -22.18
N TYR A 101 -2.34 33.52 -20.85
CA TYR A 101 -3.35 32.68 -20.18
C TYR A 101 -4.78 33.00 -20.64
N LYS A 102 -5.08 34.27 -20.90
CA LYS A 102 -6.39 34.73 -21.39
C LYS A 102 -6.47 34.73 -22.90
N ASP A 103 -5.41 35.19 -23.56
CA ASP A 103 -5.38 35.35 -25.02
C ASP A 103 -5.41 33.98 -25.74
N ASP A 104 -4.71 32.97 -25.23
CA ASP A 104 -4.73 31.60 -25.74
C ASP A 104 -5.95 30.80 -25.27
N GLY A 105 -6.81 31.39 -24.43
CA GLY A 105 -8.04 30.77 -23.94
C GLY A 105 -7.83 29.65 -22.92
N ILE A 106 -6.66 29.60 -22.28
CA ILE A 106 -6.34 28.62 -21.23
C ILE A 106 -7.26 28.83 -20.02
N ASP A 107 -7.60 30.07 -19.70
CA ASP A 107 -8.57 30.44 -18.67
C ASP A 107 -9.91 29.70 -18.80
N LYS A 108 -10.45 29.60 -20.01
CA LYS A 108 -11.69 28.87 -20.30
C LYS A 108 -11.54 27.37 -20.08
N ILE A 109 -10.37 26.80 -20.39
CA ILE A 109 -10.10 25.38 -20.17
C ILE A 109 -10.05 25.09 -18.66
N ILE A 110 -9.31 25.90 -17.90
CA ILE A 110 -9.20 25.75 -16.45
C ILE A 110 -10.55 25.90 -15.77
N GLU A 111 -11.34 26.91 -16.16
CA GLU A 111 -12.68 27.14 -15.62
C GLU A 111 -13.60 25.94 -15.92
N ALA A 112 -13.60 25.43 -17.16
CA ALA A 112 -14.50 24.36 -17.57
C ALA A 112 -14.11 22.98 -17.02
N ARG A 113 -12.82 22.70 -16.84
CA ARG A 113 -12.31 21.35 -16.51
C ARG A 113 -11.80 21.21 -15.10
N CYS A 114 -11.18 22.25 -14.54
CA CYS A 114 -10.42 22.14 -13.30
C CYS A 114 -11.15 22.75 -12.11
N VAL A 115 -11.80 23.92 -12.28
CA VAL A 115 -12.47 24.66 -11.20
C VAL A 115 -13.63 23.87 -10.56
N MET A 116 -14.22 22.91 -11.29
CA MET A 116 -15.25 22.03 -10.73
C MET A 116 -14.77 21.27 -9.47
N CYS A 117 -13.49 20.93 -9.39
CA CYS A 117 -12.86 20.32 -8.23
C CYS A 117 -11.94 21.30 -7.49
N HIS A 118 -11.22 22.15 -8.21
CA HIS A 118 -10.26 23.13 -7.67
C HIS A 118 -10.92 24.48 -7.38
N ASN A 119 -11.83 24.51 -6.40
CA ASN A 119 -12.53 25.72 -5.97
C ASN A 119 -12.38 25.98 -4.46
N GLU A 120 -12.94 27.08 -3.97
CA GLU A 120 -12.92 27.51 -2.56
C GLU A 120 -13.45 26.45 -1.56
N SER A 121 -14.33 25.56 -2.00
CA SER A 121 -14.90 24.50 -1.15
C SER A 121 -14.02 23.25 -1.09
N ALA A 122 -12.95 23.20 -1.89
CA ALA A 122 -12.08 22.05 -1.98
C ALA A 122 -11.08 22.01 -0.81
N SER A 123 -11.12 20.92 -0.03
CA SER A 123 -10.16 20.70 1.05
C SER A 123 -8.95 19.93 0.56
N GLY A 124 -7.75 20.46 0.77
CA GLY A 124 -6.50 19.77 0.47
C GLY A 124 -6.02 19.84 -0.98
N ILE A 125 -6.68 20.63 -1.84
CA ILE A 125 -6.22 20.92 -3.21
C ILE A 125 -6.32 22.44 -3.50
N PRO A 126 -5.45 22.99 -4.37
CA PRO A 126 -5.39 24.44 -4.63
C PRO A 126 -6.65 24.94 -5.36
N ASN A 127 -7.05 26.18 -5.08
CA ASN A 127 -8.18 26.86 -5.72
C ASN A 127 -7.73 27.54 -7.02
N PHE A 128 -8.32 27.16 -8.15
CA PHE A 128 -7.97 27.71 -9.48
C PHE A 128 -8.91 28.80 -9.97
N LYS A 129 -9.89 29.22 -9.16
CA LYS A 129 -10.60 30.48 -9.43
C LYS A 129 -9.65 31.68 -9.33
N GLU A 130 -8.60 31.55 -8.55
CA GLU A 130 -7.52 32.52 -8.43
C GLU A 130 -6.35 32.06 -9.30
N PHE A 131 -5.69 33.02 -9.96
CA PHE A 131 -4.55 32.72 -10.84
C PHE A 131 -3.28 32.36 -10.05
N GLU A 132 -3.03 33.00 -8.91
CA GLU A 132 -1.80 32.81 -8.13
C GLU A 132 -1.56 31.36 -7.69
N PRO A 133 -2.55 30.62 -7.14
CA PRO A 133 -2.35 29.21 -6.82
C PRO A 133 -2.08 28.32 -8.04
N LEU A 134 -2.62 28.67 -9.21
CA LEU A 134 -2.32 27.96 -10.47
C LEU A 134 -0.91 28.27 -10.95
N LYS A 135 -0.51 29.56 -10.95
CA LYS A 135 0.83 30.02 -11.31
C LYS A 135 1.91 29.40 -10.42
N ALA A 136 1.64 29.20 -9.14
CA ALA A 136 2.56 28.49 -8.25
C ALA A 136 2.89 27.06 -8.73
N LEU A 137 1.94 26.37 -9.36
CA LEU A 137 2.12 25.00 -9.88
C LEU A 137 2.85 24.93 -11.23
N THR A 138 3.10 26.07 -11.87
CA THR A 138 3.95 26.13 -13.08
C THR A 138 5.44 26.20 -12.74
N SER A 139 5.78 26.19 -11.44
CA SER A 139 7.15 26.02 -10.98
C SER A 139 7.63 24.57 -11.15
N GLN A 140 8.95 24.39 -11.12
CA GLN A 140 9.61 23.09 -11.21
C GLN A 140 9.01 22.10 -10.20
N ASP A 141 8.76 20.87 -10.64
CA ASP A 141 8.25 19.82 -9.76
C ASP A 141 9.37 19.26 -8.87
N GLU A 142 9.30 19.61 -7.60
CA GLU A 142 10.23 19.12 -6.58
C GLU A 142 9.73 17.85 -5.85
N GLY A 143 8.56 17.32 -6.19
CA GLY A 143 7.95 16.20 -5.48
C GLY A 143 7.50 16.55 -4.06
N ALA A 144 7.62 15.60 -3.13
CA ALA A 144 7.14 15.76 -1.77
C ALA A 144 7.83 16.91 -1.00
N THR A 145 7.04 17.81 -0.41
CA THR A 145 7.58 18.91 0.41
C THR A 145 8.19 18.42 1.71
N PHE A 146 9.15 19.15 2.27
CA PHE A 146 9.76 18.83 3.57
C PHE A 146 8.73 18.75 4.70
N ALA A 147 7.72 19.63 4.70
CA ALA A 147 6.65 19.62 5.69
C ALA A 147 5.78 18.35 5.57
N SER A 148 5.43 17.96 4.35
CA SER A 148 4.70 16.70 4.09
C SER A 148 5.53 15.50 4.54
N LEU A 149 6.80 15.44 4.13
CA LEU A 149 7.68 14.33 4.43
C LEU A 149 7.92 14.19 5.94
N THR A 150 8.09 15.29 6.66
CA THR A 150 8.21 15.30 8.14
C THR A 150 6.94 14.77 8.80
N ARG A 151 5.77 15.23 8.37
CA ARG A 151 4.48 14.79 8.90
C ARG A 151 4.26 13.29 8.68
N VAL A 152 4.45 12.82 7.46
CA VAL A 152 4.24 11.41 7.08
C VAL A 152 5.26 10.52 7.80
N SER A 153 6.54 10.92 7.86
CA SER A 153 7.58 10.23 8.62
C SER A 153 7.20 10.07 10.09
N HIS A 154 6.72 11.14 10.74
CA HIS A 154 6.28 11.10 12.14
C HIS A 154 5.14 10.09 12.35
N ILE A 155 4.09 10.19 11.55
CA ILE A 155 2.91 9.30 11.67
C ILE A 155 3.31 7.83 11.46
N HIS A 156 4.13 7.53 10.45
CA HIS A 156 4.53 6.16 10.12
C HIS A 156 5.47 5.58 11.17
N LEU A 157 6.46 6.36 11.63
CA LEU A 157 7.44 5.87 12.62
C LEU A 157 6.74 5.46 13.92
N PHE A 158 5.79 6.26 14.43
CA PHE A 158 5.05 5.91 15.63
C PHE A 158 3.97 4.85 15.37
N GLY A 159 3.11 5.06 14.37
CA GLY A 159 1.97 4.19 14.11
C GLY A 159 2.38 2.76 13.77
N ILE A 160 3.33 2.59 12.84
CA ILE A 160 3.78 1.27 12.41
C ILE A 160 4.55 0.55 13.52
N SER A 161 5.32 1.27 14.34
CA SER A 161 5.99 0.68 15.51
C SER A 161 5.01 0.07 16.50
N PHE A 162 3.87 0.72 16.78
CA PHE A 162 2.83 0.14 17.64
C PHE A 162 2.22 -1.11 17.03
N ILE A 163 1.97 -1.12 15.72
CA ILE A 163 1.44 -2.31 15.02
C ILE A 163 2.40 -3.48 15.19
N PHE A 164 3.68 -3.30 14.87
CA PHE A 164 4.67 -4.38 14.98
C PHE A 164 4.97 -4.77 16.43
N MET A 165 4.81 -3.87 17.40
CA MET A 165 4.92 -4.23 18.81
C MET A 165 3.85 -5.25 19.21
N PHE A 166 2.58 -5.01 18.87
CA PHE A 166 1.50 -5.93 19.23
C PHE A 166 1.51 -7.21 18.39
N VAL A 167 1.75 -7.13 17.08
CA VAL A 167 1.91 -8.32 16.22
C VAL A 167 3.08 -9.18 16.71
N GLY A 168 4.22 -8.55 16.99
CA GLY A 168 5.41 -9.23 17.52
C GLY A 168 5.21 -9.82 18.91
N LEU A 169 4.46 -9.13 19.78
CA LEU A 169 4.08 -9.64 21.10
C LEU A 169 3.23 -10.91 20.97
N ILE A 170 2.20 -10.90 20.14
CA ILE A 170 1.36 -12.08 19.90
C ILE A 170 2.20 -13.22 19.33
N PHE A 171 3.02 -12.94 18.32
CA PHE A 171 3.88 -13.92 17.69
C PHE A 171 4.96 -14.49 18.64
N SER A 172 5.38 -13.74 19.66
CA SER A 172 6.34 -14.23 20.66
C SER A 172 5.85 -15.49 21.39
N PHE A 173 4.53 -15.69 21.49
CA PHE A 173 3.90 -16.87 22.09
C PHE A 173 3.85 -18.10 21.14
N ALA A 174 4.27 -17.99 19.88
CA ALA A 174 4.19 -19.09 18.90
C ALA A 174 5.22 -20.21 19.15
N GLU A 175 4.86 -21.38 19.65
CA GLU A 175 5.77 -22.51 19.90
C GLU A 175 6.38 -23.09 18.61
N THR A 176 5.69 -22.96 17.47
CA THR A 176 6.10 -23.58 16.19
C THR A 176 7.42 -23.07 15.63
N THR A 177 7.86 -21.88 16.05
CA THR A 177 9.05 -21.20 15.52
C THR A 177 10.20 -21.21 16.52
N THR A 178 11.43 -21.48 16.04
CA THR A 178 12.62 -21.43 16.90
C THR A 178 12.90 -20.00 17.39
N ASN A 179 13.55 -19.88 18.55
CA ASN A 179 13.81 -18.58 19.17
C ASN A 179 14.62 -17.62 18.27
N GLN A 180 15.53 -18.16 17.44
CA GLN A 180 16.31 -17.35 16.50
C GLN A 180 15.41 -16.68 15.45
N TYR A 181 14.53 -17.44 14.80
CA TYR A 181 13.61 -16.90 13.80
C TYR A 181 12.58 -15.95 14.43
N LYS A 182 12.20 -16.17 15.69
CA LYS A 182 11.38 -15.21 16.44
C LYS A 182 12.06 -13.86 16.59
N CYS A 183 13.31 -13.85 17.08
CA CYS A 183 14.06 -12.62 17.26
C CYS A 183 14.25 -11.87 15.93
N ILE A 184 14.54 -12.60 14.85
CA ILE A 184 14.69 -12.01 13.51
C ILE A 184 13.36 -11.41 13.05
N ALA A 185 12.27 -12.18 13.07
CA ALA A 185 10.96 -11.71 12.61
C ALA A 185 10.45 -10.52 13.43
N ILE A 186 10.65 -10.52 14.75
CA ILE A 186 10.24 -9.41 15.61
C ILE A 186 11.12 -8.17 15.38
N GLY A 187 12.44 -8.33 15.23
CA GLY A 187 13.37 -7.20 15.08
C GLY A 187 13.38 -6.59 13.67
N MET A 188 13.21 -7.41 12.65
CA MET A 188 13.32 -7.04 11.24
C MET A 188 12.42 -5.84 10.84
N PRO A 189 11.13 -5.78 11.20
CA PRO A 189 10.27 -4.67 10.86
C PRO A 189 10.76 -3.31 11.32
N TYR A 190 11.39 -3.22 12.50
CA TYR A 190 11.89 -1.95 13.02
C TYR A 190 13.10 -1.45 12.23
N ALA A 191 14.01 -2.35 11.85
CA ALA A 191 15.14 -2.01 11.01
C ALA A 191 14.68 -1.53 9.62
N PHE A 192 13.73 -2.25 9.02
CA PHE A 192 13.18 -1.87 7.72
C PHE A 192 12.27 -0.65 7.77
N LEU A 193 11.57 -0.38 8.87
CA LEU A 193 10.80 0.86 9.06
C LEU A 193 11.70 2.08 9.05
N ILE A 194 12.84 2.01 9.76
CA ILE A 194 13.84 3.09 9.74
C ILE A 194 14.41 3.24 8.33
N ALA A 195 14.78 2.14 7.69
CA ALA A 195 15.32 2.17 6.32
C ALA A 195 14.32 2.75 5.31
N ASP A 196 13.03 2.39 5.42
CA ASP A 196 11.96 2.88 4.55
C ASP A 196 11.79 4.40 4.68
N ILE A 197 11.63 4.90 5.92
CA ILE A 197 11.49 6.35 6.13
C ILE A 197 12.73 7.10 5.63
N LEU A 198 13.94 6.65 5.98
CA LEU A 198 15.18 7.26 5.49
C LEU A 198 15.26 7.23 3.96
N SER A 199 14.77 6.17 3.32
CA SER A 199 14.79 6.04 1.87
C SER A 199 13.91 7.08 1.16
N TRP A 200 12.80 7.52 1.76
CA TRP A 200 11.99 8.62 1.21
C TRP A 200 12.77 9.94 1.20
N TRP A 201 13.47 10.25 2.30
CA TRP A 201 14.35 11.42 2.41
C TRP A 201 15.52 11.35 1.43
N LEU A 202 16.12 10.18 1.27
CA LEU A 202 17.20 9.98 0.30
C LEU A 202 16.69 10.09 -1.15
N THR A 203 15.50 9.58 -1.44
CA THR A 203 14.87 9.66 -2.77
C THR A 203 14.58 11.11 -3.16
N LYS A 204 14.17 11.96 -2.20
CA LYS A 204 14.01 13.41 -2.41
C LYS A 204 15.30 14.09 -2.89
N VAL A 205 16.46 13.57 -2.50
CA VAL A 205 17.79 14.08 -2.89
C VAL A 205 18.29 13.43 -4.17
N HIS A 206 18.09 12.13 -4.35
CA HIS A 206 18.58 11.38 -5.51
C HIS A 206 17.65 10.21 -5.88
N PRO A 207 17.21 10.09 -7.14
CA PRO A 207 16.16 9.16 -7.55
C PRO A 207 16.52 7.67 -7.37
N MET A 208 17.81 7.31 -7.39
CA MET A 208 18.27 5.91 -7.21
C MET A 208 17.76 5.25 -5.91
N PHE A 209 17.52 6.05 -4.87
CA PHE A 209 17.06 5.51 -3.58
C PHE A 209 15.60 5.06 -3.60
N ALA A 210 14.85 5.28 -4.67
CA ALA A 210 13.50 4.73 -4.85
C ALA A 210 13.47 3.19 -4.73
N TRP A 211 14.53 2.50 -5.17
CA TRP A 211 14.66 1.06 -4.98
C TRP A 211 14.74 0.65 -3.51
N LEU A 212 15.38 1.47 -2.67
CA LEU A 212 15.49 1.20 -1.25
C LEU A 212 14.12 1.25 -0.57
N VAL A 213 13.22 2.14 -1.02
CA VAL A 213 11.82 2.20 -0.58
C VAL A 213 11.13 0.87 -0.81
N ILE A 214 11.26 0.32 -2.03
CA ILE A 214 10.63 -0.95 -2.41
C ILE A 214 11.16 -2.09 -1.55
N PHE A 215 12.49 -2.23 -1.45
CA PHE A 215 13.10 -3.31 -0.67
C PHE A 215 12.75 -3.21 0.82
N ALA A 216 12.69 -2.00 1.37
CA ALA A 216 12.34 -1.81 2.76
C ALA A 216 10.87 -2.14 3.05
N GLY A 217 9.95 -1.66 2.20
CA GLY A 217 8.53 -2.03 2.26
C GLY A 217 8.31 -3.53 2.14
N MET A 218 8.98 -4.19 1.19
CA MET A 218 8.93 -5.64 1.02
C MET A 218 9.43 -6.39 2.25
N GLY A 219 10.55 -5.95 2.84
CA GLY A 219 11.11 -6.54 4.06
C GLY A 219 10.12 -6.49 5.23
N MET A 220 9.49 -5.34 5.44
CA MET A 220 8.42 -5.21 6.45
C MET A 220 7.22 -6.12 6.14
N GLY A 221 6.77 -6.15 4.89
CA GLY A 221 5.63 -6.98 4.46
C GLY A 221 5.87 -8.47 4.67
N VAL A 222 7.05 -8.98 4.31
CA VAL A 222 7.42 -10.38 4.53
C VAL A 222 7.42 -10.73 6.01
N SER A 223 8.02 -9.89 6.85
CA SER A 223 8.03 -10.13 8.29
C SER A 223 6.62 -10.09 8.90
N PHE A 224 5.81 -9.10 8.51
CA PHE A 224 4.41 -9.01 8.91
C PHE A 224 3.64 -10.28 8.56
N MET A 225 3.71 -10.71 7.29
CA MET A 225 3.00 -11.89 6.81
C MET A 225 3.45 -13.16 7.53
N PHE A 226 4.75 -13.33 7.77
CA PHE A 226 5.26 -14.46 8.52
C PHE A 226 4.69 -14.50 9.95
N MET A 227 4.80 -13.40 10.69
CA MET A 227 4.26 -13.34 12.07
C MET A 227 2.75 -13.52 12.11
N TRP A 228 2.02 -12.89 11.17
CA TRP A 228 0.57 -12.91 11.09
C TRP A 228 0.05 -14.32 10.78
N VAL A 229 0.56 -14.96 9.72
CA VAL A 229 0.13 -16.30 9.31
C VAL A 229 0.41 -17.29 10.42
N THR A 230 1.64 -17.30 10.95
CA THR A 230 2.04 -18.28 11.96
C THR A 230 1.19 -18.15 13.23
N SER A 231 0.89 -16.92 13.66
CA SER A 231 0.07 -16.68 14.84
C SER A 231 -1.38 -17.19 14.66
N ILE A 232 -2.00 -16.92 13.51
CA ILE A 232 -3.37 -17.36 13.21
C ILE A 232 -3.44 -18.88 13.08
N LEU A 233 -2.50 -19.49 12.35
CA LEU A 233 -2.46 -20.94 12.19
C LEU A 233 -2.29 -21.61 13.56
N GLU A 234 -1.34 -21.14 14.38
CA GLU A 234 -1.06 -21.76 15.68
C GLU A 234 -2.22 -21.66 16.68
N MET A 235 -2.96 -20.55 16.70
CA MET A 235 -4.11 -20.41 17.60
C MET A 235 -5.27 -21.38 17.26
N TRP A 236 -5.53 -21.63 15.97
CA TRP A 236 -6.78 -22.26 15.51
C TRP A 236 -6.62 -23.63 14.84
N LEU A 237 -5.48 -23.91 14.20
CA LEU A 237 -5.28 -25.15 13.43
C LEU A 237 -4.37 -26.16 14.13
N PHE A 238 -3.54 -25.72 15.07
CA PHE A 238 -2.71 -26.63 15.86
C PHE A 238 -3.54 -27.20 17.01
N LYS A 239 -3.65 -28.54 17.05
CA LYS A 239 -4.39 -29.21 18.12
C LYS A 239 -3.57 -29.17 19.42
N PRO A 240 -4.18 -28.80 20.56
CA PRO A 240 -3.58 -29.01 21.87
C PRO A 240 -3.50 -30.52 22.14
N VAL A 241 -2.30 -31.05 22.34
CA VAL A 241 -2.09 -32.44 22.75
C VAL A 241 -2.18 -32.47 24.27
N PHE A 242 -3.35 -32.85 24.81
CA PHE A 242 -3.52 -33.04 26.25
C PHE A 242 -2.91 -34.38 26.67
N LEU A 243 -1.86 -34.32 27.49
CA LEU A 243 -1.19 -35.50 28.05
C LEU A 243 -1.92 -35.98 29.32
N ASN A 244 -2.53 -37.16 29.27
CA ASN A 244 -2.74 -37.95 30.48
C ASN A 244 -1.42 -38.66 30.81
N GLY A 245 -0.71 -38.15 31.82
CA GLY A 245 0.28 -38.87 32.64
C GLY A 245 1.42 -39.63 31.93
N ILE A 246 2.64 -39.16 32.16
CA ILE A 246 3.95 -39.80 31.90
C ILE A 246 4.60 -39.35 30.58
N GLY A 247 5.77 -38.73 30.75
CA GLY A 247 6.41 -37.90 29.77
C GLY A 247 7.04 -38.65 28.60
N SER A 248 6.65 -38.25 27.40
CA SER A 248 7.56 -38.13 26.27
C SER A 248 7.01 -37.03 25.35
N LYS A 249 7.87 -36.08 24.95
CA LYS A 249 7.52 -35.09 23.92
C LYS A 249 7.69 -35.77 22.56
N TYR A 250 6.59 -36.18 21.94
CA TYR A 250 6.57 -36.67 20.56
C TYR A 250 5.64 -35.77 19.72
N LEU A 251 6.16 -35.24 18.63
CA LEU A 251 5.39 -34.47 17.64
C LEU A 251 4.53 -35.46 16.84
N GLU A 252 3.30 -35.73 17.28
CA GLU A 252 2.36 -36.65 16.59
C GLU A 252 2.17 -36.33 15.09
N TRP A 253 2.35 -35.07 14.68
CA TRP A 253 2.20 -34.70 13.26
C TRP A 253 3.26 -35.32 12.34
N ARG A 254 4.49 -35.59 12.83
CA ARG A 254 5.55 -36.17 11.98
C ARG A 254 5.23 -37.62 11.57
N ASP A 255 4.48 -38.34 12.41
CA ASP A 255 4.27 -39.78 12.29
C ASP A 255 2.77 -40.16 12.14
N SER A 256 1.89 -39.19 11.90
CA SER A 256 0.47 -39.41 11.61
C SER A 256 0.27 -39.87 10.16
N PRO A 257 -0.33 -41.05 9.90
CA PRO A 257 -0.70 -41.48 8.54
C PRO A 257 -1.87 -40.68 7.94
N ASP A 258 -2.56 -39.87 8.74
CA ASP A 258 -3.67 -39.03 8.29
C ASP A 258 -3.17 -37.67 7.77
N ALA A 259 -3.75 -37.21 6.65
CA ALA A 259 -3.46 -35.90 6.08
C ALA A 259 -3.70 -34.77 7.11
N SER A 260 -2.65 -33.98 7.34
CA SER A 260 -2.65 -32.86 8.29
C SER A 260 -3.74 -31.84 7.97
N ALA A 261 -4.17 -31.07 8.97
CA ALA A 261 -5.00 -29.90 8.73
C ALA A 261 -4.29 -28.91 7.77
N VAL A 262 -2.95 -28.86 7.82
CA VAL A 262 -2.12 -28.09 6.89
C VAL A 262 -2.17 -28.68 5.49
N ASP A 263 -2.12 -30.01 5.33
CA ASP A 263 -2.25 -30.66 4.02
C ASP A 263 -3.64 -30.45 3.42
N ARG A 264 -4.68 -30.49 4.25
CA ARG A 264 -6.06 -30.19 3.84
C ARG A 264 -6.25 -28.73 3.48
N LEU A 265 -5.64 -27.80 4.23
CA LEU A 265 -5.65 -26.37 3.93
C LEU A 265 -4.85 -26.09 2.66
N LEU A 266 -3.69 -26.73 2.47
CA LEU A 266 -2.85 -26.58 1.29
C LEU A 266 -3.53 -27.19 0.06
N LEU A 267 -4.25 -28.30 0.21
CA LEU A 267 -5.11 -28.89 -0.82
C LEU A 267 -6.30 -27.96 -1.13
N ALA A 268 -6.94 -27.38 -0.13
CA ALA A 268 -8.03 -26.42 -0.31
C ALA A 268 -7.54 -25.13 -0.99
N LEU A 269 -6.36 -24.61 -0.61
CA LEU A 269 -5.71 -23.46 -1.23
C LEU A 269 -5.26 -23.78 -2.65
N LYS A 270 -4.71 -24.97 -2.92
CA LYS A 270 -4.39 -25.43 -4.28
C LYS A 270 -5.65 -25.59 -5.12
N ALA A 271 -6.74 -26.11 -4.57
CA ALA A 271 -8.02 -26.23 -5.26
C ALA A 271 -8.64 -24.86 -5.54
N LEU A 272 -8.60 -23.93 -4.59
CA LEU A 272 -9.02 -22.54 -4.76
C LEU A 272 -8.16 -21.80 -5.78
N ALA A 273 -6.83 -21.99 -5.75
CA ALA A 273 -5.91 -21.41 -6.73
C ALA A 273 -6.11 -22.00 -8.13
N ALA A 274 -6.43 -23.30 -8.23
CA ALA A 274 -6.79 -23.94 -9.50
C ALA A 274 -8.12 -23.42 -10.05
N GLN A 275 -9.06 -23.03 -9.18
CA GLN A 275 -10.32 -22.39 -9.55
C GLN A 275 -10.18 -20.88 -9.78
N ALA A 276 -9.12 -20.24 -9.30
CA ALA A 276 -8.90 -18.80 -9.46
C ALA A 276 -8.70 -18.40 -10.93
N LYS A 277 -8.03 -19.22 -11.75
CA LYS A 277 -7.88 -18.97 -13.20
C LYS A 277 -9.21 -18.98 -13.95
N PRO A 278 -10.06 -20.01 -13.87
CA PRO A 278 -11.36 -20.01 -14.55
C PRO A 278 -12.34 -19.01 -13.95
N LEU A 279 -12.29 -18.73 -12.64
CA LEU A 279 -13.13 -17.71 -12.01
C LEU A 279 -12.70 -16.30 -12.45
N ALA A 280 -11.40 -16.01 -12.50
CA ALA A 280 -10.89 -14.75 -13.02
C ALA A 280 -11.26 -14.59 -14.49
N ALA A 281 -11.11 -15.63 -15.32
CA ALA A 281 -11.53 -15.59 -16.71
C ALA A 281 -13.05 -15.31 -16.85
N PHE A 282 -13.88 -16.00 -16.06
CA PHE A 282 -15.34 -15.80 -16.05
C PHE A 282 -15.75 -14.40 -15.56
N VAL A 283 -15.10 -13.88 -14.51
CA VAL A 283 -15.34 -12.53 -14.00
C VAL A 283 -14.87 -11.47 -15.01
N THR A 284 -13.73 -11.68 -15.67
CA THR A 284 -13.24 -10.77 -16.71
C THR A 284 -14.17 -10.77 -17.92
N GLU A 285 -14.70 -11.93 -18.31
CA GLU A 285 -15.68 -12.06 -19.39
C GLU A 285 -17.02 -11.43 -19.02
N GLN A 286 -17.55 -11.67 -17.82
CA GLN A 286 -18.74 -10.99 -17.29
C GLN A 286 -18.56 -9.47 -17.20
N TRP A 287 -17.37 -9.03 -16.78
CA TRP A 287 -17.03 -7.62 -16.72
C TRP A 287 -17.01 -6.99 -18.12
N LEU A 288 -16.32 -7.60 -19.08
CA LEU A 288 -16.22 -7.10 -20.45
C LEU A 288 -17.55 -7.13 -21.21
N THR A 289 -18.40 -8.14 -20.96
CA THR A 289 -19.65 -8.34 -21.71
C THR A 289 -20.86 -7.63 -21.09
N ARG A 290 -20.92 -7.48 -19.76
CA ARG A 290 -22.09 -6.92 -19.07
C ARG A 290 -21.82 -5.61 -18.36
N ALA A 291 -20.73 -5.50 -17.60
CA ALA A 291 -20.48 -4.32 -16.77
C ALA A 291 -19.84 -3.17 -17.56
N TRP A 292 -18.82 -3.48 -18.37
CA TRP A 292 -18.05 -2.51 -19.14
C TRP A 292 -18.88 -1.73 -20.17
N PRO A 293 -19.83 -2.32 -20.92
CA PRO A 293 -20.68 -1.56 -21.85
C PRO A 293 -21.62 -0.59 -21.12
N ILE A 294 -22.11 -0.96 -19.94
CA ILE A 294 -23.00 -0.12 -19.12
C ILE A 294 -22.22 1.05 -18.53
N ILE A 295 -21.03 0.79 -17.98
CA ILE A 295 -20.13 1.82 -17.44
C ILE A 295 -19.65 2.75 -18.54
N LYS A 296 -19.27 2.22 -19.71
CA LYS A 296 -18.91 3.01 -20.90
C LYS A 296 -20.06 3.86 -21.44
N GLY A 297 -21.30 3.41 -21.26
CA GLY A 297 -22.51 4.18 -21.58
C GLY A 297 -22.78 5.32 -20.60
N TRP A 298 -22.48 5.12 -19.32
CA TRP A 298 -22.52 6.16 -18.29
C TRP A 298 -21.41 7.20 -18.45
N LEU A 299 -20.22 6.80 -18.87
CA LEU A 299 -19.07 7.69 -19.12
C LEU A 299 -19.19 8.52 -20.42
N LYS A 300 -20.22 8.27 -21.25
CA LYS A 300 -20.48 9.00 -22.51
C LYS A 300 -21.65 9.99 -22.42
N LYS A 301 -22.26 10.13 -21.24
CA LYS A 301 -23.21 11.21 -20.90
C LYS A 301 -22.53 12.16 -19.93
#